data_AF-A0A1Q3CPY6-F1
#
_entry.id   AF-A0A1Q3CPY6-F1
#
_cell.length_a   1.000
_cell.length_b   1.000
_cell.length_c   1.000
_cell.angle_alpha   90.00
_cell.angle_beta   90.00
_cell.angle_gamma   90.00
#
_symmetry.space_group_name_H-M   'P 1'
#
loop_
_entity.id
_entity.type
_entity.pdbx_description
1 polymer ?
#
loop_
_entity_poly.entity_id
_entity_poly.type
_entity_poly.pdbx_seq_one_letter_code
_entity_poly.pdbx_strand_id
1 'polypeptide(L)'
;DFNKLERFDGGNFYRWQKKMFFLLTTLKVYYVINVARPEPVENETMVQIRERQKWIQYDEICRGHILNAMSNTLFYAYHNVPTAKELWTQLEARYIKEDAASKRFLITKFNSYKMMDTRYVMEQFHE
;
A
#
# COMPACT_ATOMS: atom_id res chain seq x y z
N ASP A 1 -7.01 14.68 -11.14
CA ASP A 1 -6.30 13.75 -12.03
C ASP A 1 -5.58 12.70 -11.19
N PHE A 2 -6.00 11.44 -11.27
CA PHE A 2 -5.46 10.34 -10.47
C PHE A 2 -4.05 9.90 -10.94
N ASN A 3 -3.57 10.46 -12.05
CA ASN A 3 -2.23 10.26 -12.62
C ASN A 3 -1.06 10.80 -11.77
N LYS A 4 -1.31 11.33 -10.57
CA LYS A 4 -0.31 11.94 -9.69
C LYS A 4 -0.03 11.16 -8.39
N LEU A 5 -0.53 9.93 -8.26
CA LEU A 5 -0.12 9.11 -7.11
C LEU A 5 1.37 8.78 -7.26
N GLU A 6 2.14 9.19 -6.26
CA GLU A 6 3.54 8.83 -6.11
C GLU A 6 3.66 7.30 -6.05
N ARG A 7 4.57 6.74 -6.85
CA ARG A 7 4.80 5.29 -6.87
C ARG A 7 5.40 4.86 -5.55
N PHE A 8 4.92 3.75 -5.02
CA PHE A 8 5.49 3.11 -3.85
C PHE A 8 6.79 2.42 -4.22
N ASP A 9 7.85 2.76 -3.51
CA ASP A 9 9.20 2.22 -3.68
C ASP A 9 9.69 1.44 -2.45
N GLY A 10 8.87 1.34 -1.41
CA GLY A 10 9.20 0.74 -0.12
C GLY A 10 9.24 1.75 1.03
N GLY A 11 9.35 3.05 0.73
CA GLY A 11 9.37 4.12 1.72
C GLY A 11 7.99 4.70 2.05
N ASN A 12 7.89 5.37 3.21
CA ASN A 12 6.72 6.15 3.62
C ASN A 12 5.39 5.38 3.51
N PHE A 13 5.39 4.08 3.80
CA PHE A 13 4.29 3.18 3.51
C PHE A 13 2.96 3.69 4.06
N TYR A 14 2.92 4.19 5.30
CA TYR A 14 1.69 4.72 5.90
C TYR A 14 1.05 5.83 5.04
N ARG A 15 1.85 6.75 4.50
CA ARG A 15 1.35 7.84 3.65
C ARG A 15 0.84 7.31 2.32
N TRP A 16 1.62 6.46 1.66
CA TRP A 16 1.22 5.85 0.39
C TRP A 16 -0.07 5.03 0.55
N GLN A 17 -0.13 4.21 1.60
CA GLN A 17 -1.27 3.36 1.92
C GLN A 17 -2.55 4.18 2.12
N LYS A 18 -2.49 5.29 2.85
CA LYS A 18 -3.66 6.19 3.02
C LYS A 18 -4.12 6.80 1.70
N LYS A 19 -3.20 7.24 0.83
CA LYS A 19 -3.55 7.73 -0.52
C LYS A 19 -4.20 6.63 -1.36
N MET A 20 -3.65 5.42 -1.33
CA MET A 20 -4.20 4.26 -2.04
C MET A 20 -5.59 3.89 -1.52
N PHE A 21 -5.80 3.87 -0.21
CA PHE A 21 -7.11 3.65 0.41
C PHE A 21 -8.16 4.64 -0.10
N PHE A 22 -7.85 5.94 -0.16
CA PHE A 22 -8.77 6.95 -0.69
C PHE A 22 -9.09 6.72 -2.18
N LEU A 23 -8.10 6.33 -2.99
CA LEU A 23 -8.31 5.99 -4.40
C LEU A 23 -9.27 4.80 -4.54
N LEU A 24 -8.97 3.68 -3.89
CA LEU A 24 -9.77 2.45 -3.97
C LEU A 24 -11.19 2.65 -3.44
N THR A 25 -11.36 3.50 -2.42
CA THR A 25 -12.67 3.89 -1.89
C THR A 25 -13.45 4.73 -2.89
N THR A 26 -12.80 5.70 -3.54
CA THR A 26 -13.42 6.53 -4.59
C THR A 26 -13.89 5.67 -5.77
N LEU A 27 -13.10 4.65 -6.12
CA LEU A 27 -13.43 3.68 -7.16
C LEU A 27 -14.45 2.61 -6.71
N LYS A 28 -14.84 2.60 -5.42
CA LYS A 28 -15.77 1.64 -4.81
C LYS A 28 -15.31 0.18 -4.88
N VAL A 29 -14.01 -0.06 -4.96
CA VAL A 29 -13.43 -1.41 -5.02
C VAL A 29 -12.76 -1.84 -3.72
N TYR A 30 -12.51 -0.92 -2.78
CA TYR A 30 -11.81 -1.24 -1.52
C TYR A 30 -12.48 -2.36 -0.70
N TYR A 31 -13.78 -2.56 -0.83
CA TYR A 31 -14.51 -3.56 -0.04
C TYR A 31 -14.01 -5.00 -0.28
N VAL A 32 -13.45 -5.31 -1.45
CA VAL A 32 -12.95 -6.67 -1.78
C VAL A 32 -11.76 -7.09 -0.90
N ILE A 33 -11.06 -6.13 -0.28
CA ILE A 33 -10.01 -6.41 0.71
C ILE A 33 -10.62 -6.96 2.01
N ASN A 34 -11.84 -6.57 2.37
CA ASN A 34 -12.46 -6.89 3.65
C ASN A 34 -13.57 -7.95 3.55
N VAL A 35 -14.20 -8.08 2.39
CA VAL A 35 -15.30 -9.02 2.15
C VAL A 35 -14.77 -10.22 1.40
N ALA A 36 -14.99 -11.43 1.94
CA ALA A 36 -14.59 -12.66 1.29
C ALA A 36 -15.29 -12.84 -0.06
N ARG A 37 -14.60 -13.51 -0.99
CA ARG A 37 -15.20 -13.92 -2.27
C ARG A 37 -16.42 -14.80 -1.99
N PRO A 38 -17.56 -14.57 -2.66
CA PRO A 38 -18.67 -15.52 -2.61
C PRO A 38 -18.22 -16.85 -3.21
N GLU A 39 -18.32 -17.92 -2.43
CA GLU A 39 -17.99 -19.26 -2.89
C GLU A 39 -19.16 -19.85 -3.70
N PRO A 40 -18.88 -20.64 -4.74
CA PRO A 40 -19.92 -21.29 -5.52
C PRO A 40 -20.69 -22.31 -4.67
N VAL A 41 -22.02 -22.34 -4.81
CA VAL A 41 -22.90 -23.31 -4.13
C VAL A 41 -23.61 -24.22 -5.12
N GLU A 42 -24.23 -25.30 -4.63
CA GLU A 42 -25.05 -26.16 -5.48
C GLU A 42 -26.36 -25.43 -5.87
N ASN A 43 -26.78 -25.54 -7.14
CA ASN A 43 -27.97 -24.86 -7.69
C ASN A 43 -27.95 -23.32 -7.59
N GLU A 44 -26.82 -22.71 -7.95
CA GLU A 44 -26.72 -21.25 -7.95
C GLU A 44 -27.76 -20.58 -8.84
N THR A 45 -28.37 -19.54 -8.29
CA THR A 45 -29.19 -18.62 -9.06
C THR A 45 -28.30 -17.77 -9.98
N MET A 46 -28.88 -17.30 -11.09
CA MET A 46 -28.22 -16.34 -11.98
C MET A 46 -27.74 -15.07 -11.24
N VAL A 47 -28.43 -14.68 -10.17
CA VAL A 47 -28.05 -13.54 -9.32
C VAL A 47 -26.75 -13.82 -8.58
N GLN A 48 -26.62 -14.98 -7.91
CA GLN A 48 -25.41 -15.36 -7.18
C GLN A 48 -24.19 -15.47 -8.11
N ILE A 49 -24.37 -16.02 -9.31
CA ILE A 49 -23.29 -16.10 -10.32
C ILE A 49 -22.82 -14.69 -10.69
N ARG A 50 -23.75 -13.75 -10.95
CA ARG A 50 -23.43 -12.36 -11.31
C ARG A 50 -22.74 -11.63 -10.16
N GLU A 51 -23.18 -11.84 -8.93
CA GLU A 51 -22.56 -11.24 -7.74
C GLU A 51 -21.12 -11.72 -7.56
N ARG A 52 -20.86 -13.03 -7.69
CA ARG A 52 -19.51 -13.58 -7.64
C ARG A 52 -18.63 -13.03 -8.77
N GLN A 53 -19.12 -13.01 -10.00
CA GLN A 53 -18.37 -12.47 -11.15
C GLN A 53 -18.02 -10.99 -10.95
N LYS A 54 -18.97 -10.20 -10.43
CA LYS A 54 -18.74 -8.80 -10.09
C LYS A 54 -17.68 -8.63 -9.00
N TRP A 55 -17.72 -9.49 -7.96
CA TRP A 55 -16.68 -9.49 -6.93
C TRP A 55 -15.30 -9.78 -7.53
N ILE A 56 -15.18 -10.81 -8.38
CA ILE A 56 -13.92 -11.20 -9.03
C ILE A 56 -13.37 -10.03 -9.86
N GLN A 57 -14.21 -9.39 -10.67
CA GLN A 57 -13.81 -8.23 -11.47
C GLN A 57 -13.29 -7.08 -10.59
N TYR A 58 -13.97 -6.81 -9.47
CA TYR A 58 -13.55 -5.72 -8.58
C TYR A 58 -12.30 -6.06 -7.78
N ASP A 59 -12.06 -7.33 -7.45
CA ASP A 59 -10.78 -7.78 -6.87
C ASP A 59 -9.63 -7.58 -7.86
N GLU A 60 -9.81 -7.94 -9.13
CA GLU A 60 -8.82 -7.70 -10.18
C GLU A 60 -8.53 -6.21 -10.39
N ILE A 61 -9.57 -5.37 -10.41
CA ILE A 61 -9.42 -3.90 -10.52
C ILE A 61 -8.67 -3.35 -9.29
N CYS A 62 -9.07 -3.75 -8.09
CA CYS A 62 -8.43 -3.32 -6.85
C CYS A 62 -6.95 -3.70 -6.83
N ARG A 63 -6.64 -4.97 -7.14
CA ARG A 63 -5.28 -5.50 -7.23
C ARG A 63 -4.46 -4.76 -8.28
N GLY A 64 -5.04 -4.52 -9.46
CA GLY A 64 -4.40 -3.80 -10.56
C GLY A 64 -4.01 -2.38 -10.16
N HIS A 65 -4.88 -1.64 -9.47
CA HIS A 65 -4.54 -0.30 -8.98
C HIS A 65 -3.42 -0.30 -7.94
N ILE A 66 -3.42 -1.26 -7.02
CA ILE A 66 -2.36 -1.41 -6.02
C ILE A 66 -1.03 -1.68 -6.71
N LEU A 67 -0.98 -2.63 -7.65
CA LEU A 67 0.22 -3.00 -8.40
C LEU A 67 0.74 -1.87 -9.30
N ASN A 68 -0.14 -1.18 -10.02
CA ASN A 68 0.24 -0.08 -10.91
C ASN A 68 0.80 1.15 -10.18
N ALA A 69 0.50 1.27 -8.88
CA ALA A 69 1.04 2.32 -8.04
C ALA A 69 2.35 1.94 -7.35
N MET A 70 3.00 0.84 -7.76
CA MET A 70 4.32 0.43 -7.26
C MET A 70 5.44 0.78 -8.24
N SER A 71 6.68 0.76 -7.74
CA SER A 71 7.88 0.70 -8.58
C SER A 71 7.94 -0.64 -9.33
N ASN A 72 8.69 -0.68 -10.44
CA ASN A 72 8.81 -1.90 -11.25
C ASN A 72 9.37 -3.07 -10.42
N THR A 73 10.35 -2.81 -9.55
CA THR A 73 10.93 -3.84 -8.67
C THR A 73 9.89 -4.47 -7.76
N LEU A 74 9.03 -3.66 -7.13
CA LEU A 74 7.97 -4.15 -6.27
C LEU A 74 6.85 -4.81 -7.06
N PHE A 75 6.51 -4.29 -8.25
CA PHE A 75 5.57 -4.96 -9.14
C PHE A 75 6.02 -6.40 -9.44
N TYR A 76 7.29 -6.61 -9.83
CA TYR A 76 7.79 -7.96 -10.09
C TYR A 76 7.74 -8.85 -8.85
N ALA A 77 7.99 -8.31 -7.66
CA ALA A 77 7.91 -9.07 -6.41
C ALA A 77 6.47 -9.50 -6.06
N TYR A 78 5.46 -8.71 -6.42
CA TYR A 78 4.09 -8.87 -5.92
C TYR A 78 3.04 -9.23 -6.99
N HIS A 79 3.35 -9.18 -8.29
CA HIS A 79 2.35 -9.38 -9.36
C HIS A 79 1.64 -10.75 -9.33
N ASN A 80 2.29 -11.78 -8.79
CA ASN A 80 1.74 -13.13 -8.68
C ASN A 80 0.85 -13.33 -7.45
N VAL A 81 0.70 -12.34 -6.57
CA VAL A 81 -0.20 -12.45 -5.41
C VAL A 81 -1.65 -12.51 -5.91
N PRO A 82 -2.43 -13.54 -5.56
CA PRO A 82 -3.66 -13.87 -6.28
C PRO A 82 -4.81 -12.90 -6.03
N THR A 83 -4.92 -12.32 -4.83
CA THR A 83 -6.05 -11.45 -4.45
C THR A 83 -5.60 -10.08 -3.97
N ALA A 84 -6.46 -9.07 -4.08
CA ALA A 84 -6.17 -7.75 -3.54
C ALA A 84 -6.01 -7.79 -2.01
N LYS A 85 -6.78 -8.64 -1.32
CA LYS A 85 -6.69 -8.86 0.13
C LYS A 85 -5.33 -9.40 0.56
N GLU A 86 -4.85 -10.46 -0.09
CA GLU A 86 -3.54 -11.04 0.22
C GLU A 86 -2.43 -10.04 -0.06
N LEU A 87 -2.50 -9.32 -1.19
CA LEU A 87 -1.54 -8.30 -1.54
C LEU A 87 -1.48 -7.19 -0.48
N TRP A 88 -2.65 -6.65 -0.11
CA TRP A 88 -2.75 -5.63 0.92
C TRP A 88 -2.16 -6.09 2.26
N THR A 89 -2.50 -7.31 2.68
CA THR A 89 -2.03 -7.90 3.95
C THR A 89 -0.51 -8.10 3.96
N GLN A 90 0.07 -8.61 2.86
CA GLN A 90 1.52 -8.80 2.76
C GLN A 90 2.27 -7.47 2.82
N LEU A 91 1.74 -6.43 2.15
CA LEU A 91 2.32 -5.09 2.20
C LEU A 91 2.27 -4.51 3.61
N GLU A 92 1.14 -4.63 4.30
CA GLU A 92 1.00 -4.18 5.69
C GLU A 92 1.99 -4.89 6.62
N ALA A 93 2.06 -6.22 6.52
CA ALA A 93 2.94 -7.03 7.36
C ALA A 93 4.41 -6.65 7.20
N ARG A 94 4.84 -6.38 5.97
CA ARG A 94 6.23 -6.00 5.67
C ARG A 94 6.53 -4.57 6.07
N TYR A 95 5.73 -3.61 5.59
CA TYR A 95 6.13 -2.22 5.57
C TYR A 95 5.62 -1.38 6.74
N ILE A 96 4.59 -1.81 7.49
CA ILE A 96 4.14 -1.06 8.69
C ILE A 96 5.26 -1.02 9.74
N LYS A 97 5.88 -2.18 10.02
CA LYS A 97 6.95 -2.30 11.01
C LYS A 97 8.21 -1.56 10.56
N GLU A 98 8.59 -1.71 9.30
CA GLU A 98 9.74 -1.03 8.70
C GLU A 98 9.58 0.49 8.70
N ASP A 99 8.42 1.03 8.31
CA ASP A 99 8.14 2.46 8.30
C ASP A 99 8.23 3.05 9.72
N ALA A 100 7.67 2.36 10.71
CA ALA A 100 7.76 2.77 12.11
C ALA A 100 9.20 2.72 12.65
N ALA A 101 9.98 1.70 12.28
CA ALA A 101 11.38 1.57 12.67
C ALA A 101 12.26 2.65 12.05
N SER A 102 12.12 2.90 10.74
CA SER A 102 12.85 3.95 10.02
C SER A 102 12.57 5.34 10.61
N LYS A 103 11.31 5.65 10.92
CA LYS A 103 10.94 6.91 11.59
C LYS A 103 11.57 7.04 12.98
N ARG A 104 11.52 5.98 13.79
CA ARG A 104 12.18 5.98 15.12
C ARG A 104 13.68 6.19 14.99
N PHE A 105 14.33 5.53 14.05
CA PHE A 105 15.77 5.70 13.81
C PHE A 105 16.14 7.15 13.47
N LEU A 106 15.36 7.80 12.58
CA LEU A 106 15.56 9.21 12.24
C LEU A 106 15.38 10.14 13.46
N ILE A 107 14.35 9.90 14.27
CA ILE A 107 14.11 10.68 15.51
C ILE A 107 15.27 10.49 16.49
N THR A 108 15.76 9.26 16.68
CA THR A 108 16.91 8.99 17.55
C THR A 108 18.16 9.69 17.02
N LYS A 109 18.45 9.62 15.72
CA LYS A 109 19.58 10.33 15.11
C LYS A 109 19.49 11.83 15.37
N PHE A 110 18.32 12.44 15.11
CA PHE A 110 18.05 13.85 15.35
C PHE A 110 18.26 14.24 16.83
N ASN A 111 17.70 13.46 17.77
CA ASN A 111 17.84 13.74 19.20
C ASN A 111 19.27 13.52 19.72
N SER A 112 20.04 12.63 19.09
CA SER A 112 21.44 12.37 19.43
C SER A 112 22.40 13.38 18.81
N TYR A 113 21.95 14.13 17.81
CA TYR A 113 22.77 15.11 17.13
C TYR A 113 23.12 16.26 18.08
N LYS A 114 24.40 16.62 18.12
CA LYS A 114 24.90 17.78 18.84
C LYS A 114 25.79 18.57 17.88
N MET A 115 25.52 19.87 17.77
CA MET A 115 26.42 20.77 17.05
C MET A 115 27.76 20.85 17.79
N MET A 116 28.85 20.95 17.04
CA MET A 116 30.16 21.22 17.59
C MET A 116 30.37 22.74 17.70
N ASP A 117 30.78 23.20 18.89
CA ASP A 117 31.02 24.63 19.17
C ASP A 117 32.09 25.25 18.26
N THR A 118 32.98 24.42 17.72
CA THR A 118 34.10 24.85 16.86
C THR A 118 33.71 25.02 15.39
N ARG A 119 32.47 24.74 15.00
CA ARG A 119 32.00 24.82 13.61
C ARG A 119 30.81 25.78 13.50
N TYR A 120 30.73 26.51 12.39
CA TYR A 120 29.59 27.39 12.15
C TYR A 120 28.31 26.58 11.98
N VAL A 121 27.19 27.13 12.46
CA VAL A 121 25.86 26.50 12.36
C VAL A 121 25.50 26.20 10.89
N MET A 122 25.82 27.11 9.97
CA MET A 122 25.52 26.94 8.54
C MET A 122 26.27 25.75 7.91
N GLU A 123 27.44 25.39 8.42
CA GLU A 123 28.20 24.22 7.95
C GLU A 123 27.62 22.90 8.48
N GLN A 124 26.83 22.97 9.55
CA GLN A 124 26.28 21.84 10.29
C GLN A 124 24.78 21.63 10.04
N PHE A 125 24.10 22.62 9.44
CA PHE A 125 22.64 22.64 9.25
C PHE A 125 22.09 21.52 8.35
N HIS A 126 22.91 20.96 7.45
CA HIS A 126 22.51 19.92 6.50
C HIS A 126 22.93 18.49 6.91
N GLU A 127 23.54 18.33 8.09
CA GLU A 127 24.06 17.05 8.61
C GLU A 127 23.00 16.23 9.38
#